data_AF-A0A1W9QXP0-F1
#
_entry.id   AF-A0A1W9QXP0-F1
#
_cell.length_a   1.000
_cell.length_b   1.000
_cell.length_c   1.000
_cell.angle_alpha   90.00
_cell.angle_beta   90.00
_cell.angle_gamma   90.00
#
_symmetry.space_group_name_H-M   'P 1'
#
loop_
_entity.id
_entity.type
_entity.pdbx_description
1 polymer ?
#
loop_
_entity_poly.entity_id
_entity_poly.type
_entity_poly.pdbx_seq_one_letter_code
_entity_poly.pdbx_strand_id
1 'polypeptide(L)'
;MLKIKIKNGVEGFLLLSPYLNVFTSKSTIFLPEDKTINDLMCFHCGTSLISKKKCEKCGSPTAKISITARTKFIDFYICTKKGCRWHGLGEEDLYEIRLEDSDEW
;
A
#
# COMPACT_ATOMS: atom_id res chain seq x y z
N MET A 1 5.39 10.38 6.28
CA MET A 1 5.57 9.56 5.06
C MET A 1 5.87 8.14 5.49
N LEU A 2 5.14 7.17 4.96
CA LEU A 2 5.34 5.76 5.25
C LEU A 2 6.54 5.25 4.43
N LYS A 3 7.55 4.72 5.13
CA LYS A 3 8.77 4.19 4.50
C LYS A 3 8.65 2.67 4.34
N ILE A 4 8.98 2.16 3.16
CA ILE A 4 8.95 0.73 2.82
C ILE A 4 10.26 0.37 2.14
N LYS A 5 10.85 -0.79 2.46
CA LYS A 5 12.02 -1.29 1.77
C LYS A 5 11.58 -2.01 0.49
N ILE A 6 12.29 -1.79 -0.62
CA ILE A 6 12.04 -2.45 -1.90
C ILE A 6 13.16 -3.46 -2.15
N LYS A 7 12.81 -4.64 -2.66
CA LYS A 7 13.76 -5.62 -3.19
C LYS A 7 13.32 -6.04 -4.59
N ASN A 8 13.99 -5.49 -5.61
CA ASN A 8 13.60 -5.66 -7.02
C ASN A 8 14.83 -5.81 -7.93
N GLY A 9 15.68 -6.80 -7.65
CA GLY A 9 17.02 -6.94 -8.25
C GLY A 9 18.05 -6.00 -7.63
N VAL A 10 17.64 -4.76 -7.33
CA VAL A 10 18.33 -3.81 -6.45
C VAL A 10 17.49 -3.50 -5.22
N GLU A 11 18.14 -3.09 -4.14
CA GLU A 11 17.46 -2.67 -2.91
C GLU A 11 17.31 -1.15 -2.82
N GLY A 12 16.21 -0.70 -2.23
CA GLY A 12 15.95 0.73 -2.06
C GLY A 12 14.81 1.00 -1.09
N PHE A 13 14.33 2.23 -1.10
CA PHE A 13 13.20 2.66 -0.27
C PHE A 13 12.11 3.31 -1.12
N LEU A 14 10.87 3.04 -0.74
CA LEU A 14 9.67 3.72 -1.20
C LEU A 14 9.15 4.59 -0.04
N LEU A 15 8.89 5.86 -0.31
CA LEU A 15 8.25 6.79 0.60
C LEU A 15 6.86 7.07 0.05
N LEU A 16 5.85 6.64 0.79
CA LEU A 16 4.44 6.83 0.46
C LEU A 16 3.83 7.94 1.32
N SER A 17 2.84 8.64 0.74
CA SER A 17 1.95 9.48 1.52
C SER A 17 1.21 8.62 2.57
N PRO A 18 1.08 9.09 3.82
CA PRO A 18 0.29 8.41 4.85
C PRO A 18 -1.22 8.68 4.74
N TYR A 19 -1.67 9.50 3.78
CA TYR A 19 -3.06 9.91 3.63
C TYR A 19 -3.80 9.02 2.63
N LEU A 20 -5.02 8.62 2.98
CA LEU A 20 -5.92 7.87 2.09
C LEU A 20 -6.20 8.70 0.82
N ASN A 21 -6.34 8.04 -0.33
CA ASN A 21 -6.53 8.66 -1.66
C ASN A 21 -5.38 9.56 -2.16
N VAL A 22 -4.25 9.63 -1.45
CA VAL A 22 -3.06 10.36 -1.91
C VAL A 22 -2.02 9.36 -2.46
N PHE A 23 -1.86 9.33 -3.78
CA PHE A 23 -0.99 8.37 -4.48
C PHE A 23 0.43 8.88 -4.75
N THR A 24 0.85 9.95 -4.08
CA THR A 24 2.20 10.49 -4.24
C THR A 24 3.22 9.56 -3.60
N SER A 25 4.28 9.26 -4.35
CA SER A 25 5.36 8.37 -3.90
C SER A 25 6.72 8.88 -4.37
N LYS A 26 7.75 8.68 -3.55
CA LYS A 26 9.16 8.87 -3.94
C LYS A 26 9.90 7.55 -3.79
N SER A 27 10.85 7.25 -4.66
CA SER A 27 11.69 6.06 -4.56
C SER A 27 13.17 6.41 -4.68
N THR A 28 14.02 5.65 -3.99
CA THR A 28 15.48 5.75 -4.11
C THR A 28 16.04 4.90 -5.25
N ILE A 29 15.18 4.11 -5.92
CA ILE A 29 15.54 3.30 -7.08
C ILE A 29 14.58 3.59 -8.23
N PHE A 30 15.02 3.31 -9.45
CA PHE A 30 14.14 3.38 -10.61
C PHE A 30 13.11 2.25 -10.55
N LEU A 31 11.83 2.61 -10.71
CA LEU A 31 10.73 1.68 -10.81
C LEU A 31 10.03 1.92 -12.16
N PRO A 32 10.13 0.99 -13.12
CA PRO A 32 9.49 1.15 -14.42
C PRO A 32 7.97 1.19 -14.26
N GLU A 33 7.32 2.09 -15.02
CA GLU A 33 5.86 2.13 -15.10
C GLU A 33 5.31 0.79 -15.59
N ASP A 34 4.10 0.47 -15.13
CA ASP A 34 3.38 -0.76 -15.46
C ASP A 34 4.09 -2.08 -15.10
N LYS A 35 5.10 -2.04 -14.24
CA LYS A 35 5.78 -3.24 -13.72
C LYS A 35 5.48 -3.47 -12.25
N THR A 36 5.34 -4.73 -11.89
CA THR A 36 5.21 -5.18 -10.51
C THR A 36 6.58 -5.20 -9.83
N ILE A 37 6.62 -4.71 -8.60
CA ILE A 37 7.77 -4.87 -7.71
C ILE A 37 7.81 -6.31 -7.22
N ASN A 38 8.99 -6.94 -7.22
CA ASN A 38 9.17 -8.32 -6.76
C ASN A 38 8.82 -8.50 -5.28
N ASP A 39 9.35 -7.64 -4.41
CA ASP A 39 9.05 -7.68 -2.98
C ASP A 39 9.08 -6.28 -2.35
N LEU A 40 8.15 -6.07 -1.41
CA LEU A 40 8.06 -4.92 -0.54
C LEU A 40 8.21 -5.41 0.89
N MET A 41 9.13 -4.82 1.64
CA MET A 41 9.53 -5.30 2.96
C MET A 41 9.37 -4.20 4.00
N CYS A 42 9.02 -4.58 5.22
CA CYS A 42 9.03 -3.66 6.35
C CYS A 42 10.45 -3.12 6.57
N PHE A 43 10.59 -1.79 6.64
CA PHE A 43 11.91 -1.18 6.82
C PHE A 43 12.50 -1.37 8.23
N HIS A 44 11.68 -1.78 9.21
CA HIS A 44 12.12 -2.05 10.57
C HIS A 44 12.58 -3.48 10.78
N CYS A 45 11.77 -4.47 10.39
CA CYS A 45 12.05 -5.89 10.66
C CYS A 45 12.45 -6.70 9.42
N GLY A 46 12.33 -6.14 8.21
CA GLY A 46 12.65 -6.86 6.98
C GLY A 46 11.65 -7.95 6.59
N THR A 47 10.52 -8.10 7.28
CA THR A 47 9.48 -9.05 6.87
C THR A 47 8.86 -8.61 5.54
N SER A 48 8.65 -9.56 4.61
CA SER A 48 7.91 -9.29 3.37
C SER A 48 6.48 -8.89 3.71
N LEU A 49 6.02 -7.83 3.05
CA LEU A 49 4.68 -7.27 3.16
C LEU A 49 3.75 -7.87 2.09
N ILE A 50 4.25 -8.71 1.18
CA ILE A 50 3.45 -9.27 0.08
C ILE A 50 2.30 -10.10 0.65
N SER A 51 1.10 -9.75 0.22
CA SER A 51 -0.16 -10.35 0.65
C SER A 51 -0.63 -11.41 -0.34
N LYS A 52 -1.46 -12.34 0.16
CA LYS A 52 -2.21 -13.29 -0.68
C LYS A 52 -3.32 -12.60 -1.49
N LYS A 53 -3.84 -11.46 -1.02
CA LYS A 53 -4.87 -10.68 -1.72
C LYS A 53 -4.31 -10.09 -3.02
N LYS A 54 -5.08 -10.16 -4.10
CA LYS A 54 -4.74 -9.54 -5.38
C LYS A 54 -5.38 -8.17 -5.50
N CYS A 55 -4.78 -7.31 -6.32
CA CYS A 55 -5.34 -6.00 -6.62
C CYS A 55 -6.60 -6.18 -7.46
N GLU A 56 -7.73 -5.65 -6.98
CA GLU A 56 -9.04 -5.78 -7.64
C GLU A 56 -9.10 -4.95 -8.94
N LYS A 57 -8.20 -3.98 -9.12
CA LYS A 57 -8.13 -3.15 -10.34
C LYS A 57 -7.33 -3.78 -11.47
N CYS A 58 -6.21 -4.44 -11.19
CA CYS A 58 -5.27 -4.91 -12.23
C CYS A 58 -4.77 -6.34 -12.05
N GLY A 59 -5.24 -7.07 -11.03
CA GLY A 59 -4.87 -8.47 -10.76
C GLY A 59 -3.45 -8.67 -10.21
N SER A 60 -2.65 -7.61 -10.10
CA SER A 60 -1.27 -7.70 -9.60
C SER A 60 -1.22 -8.07 -8.11
N PRO A 61 -0.06 -8.56 -7.59
CA PRO A 61 0.13 -8.73 -6.15
C PRO A 61 -0.11 -7.43 -5.37
N THR A 62 -0.39 -7.59 -4.08
CA THR A 62 -0.56 -6.46 -3.15
C THR A 62 0.41 -6.60 -2.00
N ALA A 63 0.73 -5.49 -1.34
CA ALA A 63 1.39 -5.48 -0.06
C ALA A 63 0.40 -5.07 1.03
N LYS A 64 0.43 -5.76 2.18
CA LYS A 64 -0.38 -5.48 3.36
C LYS A 64 0.44 -4.71 4.38
N ILE A 65 -0.14 -3.66 4.90
CA ILE A 65 0.45 -2.77 5.90
C ILE A 65 -0.59 -2.56 6.97
N SER A 66 -0.30 -3.03 8.19
CA SER A 66 -1.16 -2.74 9.32
C SER A 66 -0.84 -1.33 9.83
N ILE A 67 -1.80 -0.43 9.72
CA ILE A 67 -1.69 0.95 10.19
C ILE A 67 -2.59 1.14 11.41
N THR A 68 -2.20 2.04 12.31
CA THR A 68 -3.07 2.42 13.44
C THR A 68 -3.81 3.70 13.10
N ALA A 69 -5.14 3.65 13.13
CA ALA A 69 -5.99 4.83 13.09
C ALA A 69 -6.71 4.96 14.43
N ARG A 70 -6.43 6.04 15.17
CA ARG A 70 -6.89 6.25 16.55
C ARG A 70 -6.50 5.06 17.45
N THR A 71 -7.48 4.23 17.84
CA THR A 71 -7.29 3.08 18.73
C THR A 71 -7.37 1.73 18.01
N LYS A 72 -7.50 1.71 16.68
CA LYS A 72 -7.68 0.48 15.90
C LYS A 72 -6.53 0.22 14.94
N PHE A 73 -6.23 -1.06 14.74
CA PHE A 73 -5.36 -1.52 13.66
C PHE A 73 -6.21 -1.83 12.44
N ILE A 74 -5.82 -1.27 11.31
CA ILE A 74 -6.49 -1.42 10.02
C ILE A 74 -5.51 -2.10 9.07
N ASP A 75 -5.95 -3.13 8.38
CA ASP A 75 -5.16 -3.77 7.33
C ASP A 75 -5.34 -2.99 6.03
N PHE A 76 -4.30 -2.23 5.67
CA PHE A 76 -4.26 -1.44 4.45
C PHE A 76 -3.48 -2.16 3.36
N TYR A 77 -4.05 -2.25 2.16
CA TYR A 77 -3.47 -2.95 1.02
C TYR A 77 -3.10 -1.97 -0.08
N ILE A 78 -1.89 -2.11 -0.63
CA ILE A 78 -1.41 -1.33 -1.77
C ILE A 78 -1.04 -2.24 -2.93
N CYS A 79 -1.30 -1.81 -4.16
CA CYS A 79 -0.86 -2.56 -5.35
C CYS A 79 0.67 -2.48 -5.51
N THR A 80 1.32 -3.59 -5.85
CA THR A 80 2.78 -3.59 -6.12
C THR A 80 3.15 -3.11 -7.52
N LYS A 81 2.16 -2.91 -8.40
CA LYS A 81 2.38 -2.43 -9.78
C LYS A 81 2.51 -0.90 -9.80
N LYS A 82 3.66 -0.40 -10.26
CA LYS A 82 3.87 1.04 -10.47
C LYS A 82 2.84 1.58 -11.46
N GLY A 83 2.20 2.69 -11.10
CA GLY A 83 1.15 3.33 -11.89
C GLY A 83 -0.29 2.89 -11.52
N CYS A 84 -0.45 1.81 -10.76
CA CYS A 84 -1.77 1.40 -10.28
C CYS A 84 -2.22 2.25 -9.08
N ARG A 85 -3.39 2.90 -9.21
CA ARG A 85 -4.00 3.73 -8.16
C ARG A 85 -5.09 3.00 -7.38
N TRP A 86 -4.82 1.76 -6.99
CA TRP A 86 -5.75 0.97 -6.17
C TRP A 86 -5.20 0.81 -4.76
N HIS A 87 -6.08 1.00 -3.79
CA HIS A 87 -5.87 0.64 -2.40
C HIS A 87 -7.03 -0.25 -1.96
N GLY A 88 -6.76 -1.13 -1.01
CA GLY A 88 -7.78 -1.95 -0.37
C GLY A 88 -7.74 -1.77 1.15
N LEU A 89 -8.87 -2.03 1.79
CA LEU A 89 -8.98 -2.15 3.24
C LEU A 89 -9.41 -3.58 3.57
N GLY A 90 -9.21 -4.00 4.82
CA GLY A 90 -9.81 -5.22 5.34
C GLY A 90 -11.33 -5.15 5.27
N GLU A 91 -11.99 -6.28 5.04
CA GLU A 91 -13.46 -6.32 4.96
C GLU A 91 -14.11 -5.82 6.26
N GLU A 92 -13.53 -6.16 7.41
CA GLU A 92 -14.00 -5.70 8.72
C GLU A 92 -13.79 -4.19 8.93
N ASP A 93 -12.73 -3.64 8.35
CA ASP A 93 -12.40 -2.21 8.45
C ASP A 93 -13.33 -1.34 7.58
N LEU A 94 -13.83 -1.87 6.45
CA LEU A 94 -14.73 -1.17 5.54
C LEU A 94 -16.07 -0.80 6.18
N TYR A 95 -16.57 -1.61 7.12
CA TYR A 95 -17.85 -1.35 7.79
C TYR A 95 -17.78 -0.21 8.82
N GLU A 96 -16.58 0.17 9.25
CA GLU A 96 -16.39 1.14 10.32
C GLU A 96 -15.71 2.43 9.88
N ILE A 97 -15.00 2.43 8.75
CA ILE A 97 -14.48 3.64 8.12
C ILE A 97 -15.62 4.31 7.34
N ARG A 98 -16.43 5.13 8.02
CA ARG A 98 -17.28 6.13 7.35
C ARG A 98 -16.37 7.14 6.66
N LEU A 99 -16.35 7.12 5.34
CA LEU A 99 -15.66 8.13 4.54
C LEU A 99 -16.34 9.48 4.77
N GLU A 100 -15.57 10.52 5.03
CA GLU A 100 -16.05 11.88 5.34
C GLU A 100 -16.70 12.61 4.15
N ASP A 101 -16.97 11.91 3.05
CA ASP A 101 -17.71 12.41 1.88
C ASP A 101 -19.06 11.67 1.72
N SER A 102 -19.75 11.37 2.83
CA SER A 102 -21.20 11.20 2.74
C SER A 102 -21.81 12.61 2.69
N ASP A 103 -21.89 13.17 1.49
CA ASP A 103 -22.92 14.19 1.17
C ASP A 103 -24.30 13.52 1.26
N GLU A 104 -24.67 13.05 2.46
CA GLU A 104 -26.06 12.81 2.80
C GLU A 104 -26.59 14.14 3.35
N TRP A 105 -27.36 14.79 2.46
CA TRP A 105 -28.28 15.94 2.60
C TRP A 105 -27.70 17.33 2.85
#